data_AF-A0A939X7B2-F1
#
_entry.id   AF-A0A939X7B2-F1
#
_cell.length_a   1.000
_cell.length_b   1.000
_cell.length_c   1.000
_cell.angle_alpha   90.00
_cell.angle_beta   90.00
_cell.angle_gamma   90.00
#
_symmetry.space_group_name_H-M   'P 1'
#
loop_
_entity.id
_entity.type
_entity.pdbx_description
1 polymer ?
#
loop_
_entity_poly.entity_id
_entity_poly.type
_entity_poly.pdbx_seq_one_letter_code
_entity_poly.pdbx_strand_id
1 'polypeptide(L)'
;MKKVCAVCAFICLGFVLFADASMQMLKSWNSLSEYEKWFCLLSEPLMEQNSLSIATVNPENYIPAGKQSVSQQILENSWELYSRGDVLILLEDYRLRKLGHSVTYNKLKERLNQSAQKSVQAAVEEIAIKDCMEAYLIVRSYFVAETQDILGEYGLLAWDYGRVLSILRWSIAAGWIPESEALELAKPFIDDLINAYDSWEDYAVHYAFGRVFYAISGGNDYNAYLNDVLGYIKKYDIAVSEKDKDKIFSYRGTKFPGKNRNDNRILTYKDAVYKPSKETVSWISVVKAENNNGLTKAETSSLTSFLKKKKNIPAAASNMAVLQVSGEKVLYKTASKAFEEAALAFENVENTSDLYFSFYIRYAFIAYHLNDLKKMEYAISKFNNKTFETADLQYVYCLYYTEKAKSAGYNKKYEEAVEYAKSALFCLKQGHSLRFMGLFNRDVIKNSEENLNNMIDKYRYELRQAEQQNRSA
;
A
#
# COMPACT_ATOMS: atom_id res chain seq x y z
N MET A 1 -20.81 33.23 42.41
CA MET A 1 -20.69 34.24 41.33
C MET A 1 -19.37 34.18 40.55
N LYS A 2 -18.17 34.09 41.17
CA LYS A 2 -16.88 34.09 40.41
C LYS A 2 -16.63 32.88 39.47
N LYS A 3 -17.19 31.68 39.76
CA LYS A 3 -17.05 30.49 38.90
C LYS A 3 -17.95 30.50 37.64
N VAL A 4 -19.06 31.24 37.65
CA VAL A 4 -19.96 31.36 36.49
C VAL A 4 -19.40 32.35 35.47
N CYS A 5 -18.76 33.44 35.92
CA CYS A 5 -18.09 34.38 35.02
C CYS A 5 -16.88 33.79 34.29
N ALA A 6 -16.14 32.87 34.91
CA ALA A 6 -15.00 32.21 34.27
C ALA A 6 -15.45 31.25 33.15
N VAL A 7 -16.51 30.48 33.36
CA VAL A 7 -17.07 29.59 32.33
C VAL A 7 -17.67 30.39 31.16
N CYS A 8 -18.39 31.49 31.45
CA CYS A 8 -18.87 32.38 30.39
C CYS A 8 -17.73 33.06 29.62
N ALA A 9 -16.65 33.47 30.29
CA ALA A 9 -15.49 34.08 29.64
C ALA A 9 -14.74 33.10 28.72
N PHE A 10 -14.53 31.84 29.14
CA PHE A 10 -13.93 30.80 28.30
C PHE A 10 -14.79 30.43 27.09
N ILE A 11 -16.12 30.37 27.28
CA ILE A 11 -17.07 30.12 26.18
C ILE A 11 -17.05 31.30 25.20
N CYS A 12 -17.11 32.54 25.69
CA CYS A 12 -17.04 33.74 24.83
C CYS A 12 -15.70 33.86 24.09
N LEU A 13 -14.56 33.55 24.73
CA LEU A 13 -13.25 33.58 24.09
C LEU A 13 -13.14 32.51 22.98
N GLY A 14 -13.71 31.32 23.22
CA GLY A 14 -13.83 30.27 22.20
C GLY A 14 -14.67 30.73 21.02
N PHE A 15 -15.86 31.31 21.26
CA PHE A 15 -16.72 31.80 20.17
C PHE A 15 -16.08 32.93 19.34
N VAL A 16 -15.34 33.85 19.96
CA VAL A 16 -14.64 34.94 19.25
C VAL A 16 -13.51 34.39 18.38
N LEU A 17 -12.67 33.50 18.91
CA LEU A 17 -11.57 32.90 18.13
C LEU A 17 -12.07 32.05 16.96
N PHE A 18 -13.18 31.31 17.14
CA PHE A 18 -13.81 30.55 16.06
C PHE A 18 -14.43 31.46 14.99
N ALA A 19 -15.06 32.57 15.39
CA ALA A 19 -15.64 33.54 14.45
C ALA A 19 -14.55 34.22 13.60
N ASP A 20 -13.42 34.62 14.21
CA ASP A 20 -12.30 35.24 13.50
C ASP A 20 -11.65 34.28 12.49
N ALA A 21 -11.44 33.02 12.87
CA ALA A 21 -10.89 32.00 11.97
C ALA A 21 -11.83 31.74 10.78
N SER A 22 -13.13 31.59 11.02
CA SER A 22 -14.14 31.39 9.96
C SER A 22 -14.21 32.59 9.01
N MET A 23 -14.14 33.82 9.52
CA MET A 23 -14.11 35.03 8.69
C MET A 23 -12.84 35.12 7.82
N GLN A 24 -11.68 34.76 8.36
CA GLN A 24 -10.43 34.76 7.59
C GLN A 24 -10.45 33.69 6.48
N MET A 25 -11.00 32.51 6.77
CA MET A 25 -11.24 31.47 5.76
C MET A 25 -12.18 31.97 4.66
N LEU A 26 -13.32 32.56 5.02
CA LEU A 26 -14.28 33.12 4.06
C LEU A 26 -13.67 34.21 3.17
N LYS A 27 -12.87 35.11 3.75
CA LYS A 27 -12.19 36.15 2.98
C LYS A 27 -11.24 35.54 1.95
N SER A 28 -10.47 34.54 2.35
CA SER A 28 -9.54 33.83 1.46
C SER A 28 -10.31 33.09 0.37
N TRP A 29 -11.34 32.34 0.75
CA TRP A 29 -12.22 31.60 -0.14
C TRP A 29 -12.90 32.47 -1.21
N ASN A 30 -13.43 33.63 -0.80
CA ASN A 30 -14.14 34.54 -1.70
C ASN A 30 -13.20 35.24 -2.70
N SER A 31 -11.88 35.21 -2.46
CA SER A 31 -10.89 35.73 -3.41
C SER A 31 -10.48 34.72 -4.48
N LEU A 32 -10.81 33.43 -4.29
CA LEU A 32 -10.51 32.38 -5.25
C LEU A 32 -11.43 32.44 -6.47
N SER A 33 -10.86 32.18 -7.65
CA SER A 33 -11.62 31.84 -8.84
C SER A 33 -12.36 30.51 -8.67
N GLU A 34 -13.32 30.23 -9.55
CA GLU A 34 -14.11 28.99 -9.48
C GLU A 34 -13.26 27.72 -9.59
N TYR A 35 -12.24 27.70 -10.45
CA TYR A 35 -11.33 26.55 -10.56
C TYR A 35 -10.46 26.38 -9.31
N GLU A 36 -10.00 27.47 -8.70
CA GLU A 36 -9.25 27.41 -7.45
C GLU A 36 -10.11 26.91 -6.29
N LYS A 37 -11.40 27.29 -6.25
CA LYS A 37 -12.37 26.73 -5.30
C LYS A 37 -12.52 25.22 -5.48
N TRP A 38 -12.70 24.73 -6.70
CA TRP A 38 -12.77 23.29 -6.97
C TRP A 38 -11.48 22.56 -6.61
N PHE A 39 -10.33 23.15 -6.94
CA PHE A 39 -9.02 22.60 -6.59
C PHE A 39 -8.88 22.41 -5.07
N CYS A 40 -9.30 23.42 -4.30
CA CYS A 40 -9.30 23.40 -2.85
C CYS A 40 -10.29 22.37 -2.26
N LEU A 41 -11.52 22.31 -2.78
CA LEU A 41 -12.56 21.43 -2.23
C LEU A 41 -12.32 19.95 -2.52
N LEU A 42 -11.91 19.61 -3.75
CA LEU A 42 -11.70 18.21 -4.11
C LEU A 42 -10.46 17.62 -3.42
N SER A 43 -9.54 18.44 -2.93
CA SER A 43 -8.38 18.02 -2.12
C SER A 43 -8.60 18.13 -0.60
N GLU A 44 -9.76 18.62 -0.17
CA GLU A 44 -10.08 18.92 1.24
C GLU A 44 -9.79 17.77 2.22
N PRO A 45 -10.14 16.50 1.93
CA PRO A 45 -10.06 15.46 2.95
C PRO A 45 -8.65 15.24 3.49
N LEU A 46 -7.63 15.40 2.64
CA LEU A 46 -6.23 15.27 3.07
C LEU A 46 -5.63 16.56 3.60
N MET A 47 -6.15 17.72 3.22
CA MET A 47 -5.74 18.96 3.86
C MET A 47 -6.21 18.99 5.31
N GLU A 48 -7.48 18.71 5.57
CA GLU A 48 -8.03 18.67 6.94
C GLU A 48 -7.36 17.61 7.79
N GLN A 49 -7.13 16.41 7.25
CA GLN A 49 -6.41 15.35 7.96
C GLN A 49 -5.02 15.81 8.44
N ASN A 50 -4.36 16.68 7.67
CA ASN A 50 -3.03 17.19 7.99
C ASN A 50 -3.05 18.61 8.59
N SER A 51 -4.23 19.10 9.00
CA SER A 51 -4.41 20.44 9.58
C SER A 51 -3.90 21.59 8.69
N LEU A 52 -4.08 21.44 7.38
CA LEU A 52 -3.69 22.41 6.36
C LEU A 52 -4.90 23.24 5.89
N SER A 53 -4.64 24.41 5.32
CA SER A 53 -5.73 25.29 4.84
C SER A 53 -6.51 24.62 3.71
N ILE A 54 -7.84 24.75 3.75
CA ILE A 54 -8.75 24.36 2.66
C ILE A 54 -9.30 25.55 1.87
N ALA A 55 -8.95 26.78 2.29
CA ALA A 55 -9.51 28.02 1.73
C ALA A 55 -8.50 28.82 0.89
N THR A 56 -7.33 28.25 0.62
CA THR A 56 -6.24 28.87 -0.16
C THR A 56 -5.57 27.83 -1.05
N VAL A 57 -5.14 28.21 -2.26
CA VAL A 57 -4.47 27.28 -3.19
C VAL A 57 -3.19 26.72 -2.57
N ASN A 58 -2.30 27.60 -2.09
CA ASN A 58 -1.22 27.20 -1.20
C ASN A 58 -1.79 26.85 0.19
N PRO A 59 -1.66 25.59 0.66
CA PRO A 59 -2.20 25.16 1.94
C PRO A 59 -1.43 25.73 3.15
N GLU A 60 -0.22 26.27 2.95
CA GLU A 60 0.66 26.82 3.98
C GLU A 60 1.08 28.26 3.63
N ASN A 61 0.34 29.24 4.17
CA ASN A 61 0.63 30.65 3.92
C ASN A 61 1.89 31.17 4.65
N TYR A 62 2.44 30.42 5.60
CA TYR A 62 3.64 30.78 6.33
C TYR A 62 4.45 29.55 6.73
N ILE A 63 5.72 29.53 6.33
CA ILE A 63 6.70 28.54 6.74
C ILE A 63 7.79 29.28 7.55
N PRO A 64 7.99 28.95 8.84
CA PRO A 64 9.02 29.61 9.63
C PRO A 64 10.42 29.47 9.00
N ALA A 65 11.23 30.52 9.07
CA ALA A 65 12.60 30.47 8.56
C ALA A 65 13.39 29.31 9.18
N GLY A 66 14.04 28.51 8.33
CA GLY A 66 14.80 27.33 8.76
C GLY A 66 13.95 26.09 9.12
N LYS A 67 12.64 26.12 8.88
CA LYS A 67 11.76 24.95 8.98
C LYS A 67 11.34 24.46 7.59
N GLN A 68 11.21 23.15 7.46
CA GLN A 68 10.62 22.51 6.30
C GLN A 68 9.09 22.58 6.40
N SER A 69 8.39 22.75 5.28
CA SER A 69 6.92 22.75 5.27
C SER A 69 6.36 21.39 5.66
N VAL A 70 5.16 21.37 6.23
CA VAL A 70 4.45 20.12 6.55
C VAL A 70 4.14 19.36 5.26
N SER A 71 3.75 20.09 4.22
CA SER A 71 3.49 19.58 2.88
C SER A 71 4.71 18.86 2.29
N GLN A 72 5.90 19.45 2.40
CA GLN A 72 7.11 18.81 1.90
C GLN A 72 7.42 17.53 2.69
N GLN A 73 7.24 17.53 4.01
CA GLN A 73 7.41 16.31 4.82
C GLN A 73 6.41 15.20 4.42
N ILE A 74 5.17 15.56 4.09
CA ILE A 74 4.17 14.59 3.61
C ILE A 74 4.59 14.00 2.27
N LEU A 75 5.02 14.86 1.32
CA LEU A 75 5.50 14.43 0.00
C LEU A 75 6.69 13.46 0.13
N GLU A 76 7.67 13.79 0.97
CA GLU A 76 8.87 12.97 1.14
C GLU A 76 8.59 11.67 1.90
N ASN A 77 7.86 11.73 3.03
CA ASN A 77 7.72 10.58 3.93
C ASN A 77 6.58 9.62 3.57
N SER A 78 5.53 10.13 2.91
CA SER A 78 4.32 9.34 2.61
C SER A 78 4.18 9.02 1.13
N TRP A 79 4.80 9.82 0.26
CA TRP A 79 4.74 9.65 -1.20
C TRP A 79 6.09 9.39 -1.85
N GLU A 80 7.19 9.50 -1.09
CA GLU A 80 8.56 9.32 -1.59
C GLU A 80 8.87 10.22 -2.81
N LEU A 81 8.33 11.44 -2.79
CA LEU A 81 8.58 12.48 -3.80
C LEU A 81 9.57 13.49 -3.22
N TYR A 82 10.60 13.85 -3.98
CA TYR A 82 11.68 14.72 -3.50
C TYR A 82 11.89 15.95 -4.41
N SER A 83 11.14 16.06 -5.50
CA SER A 83 11.33 17.10 -6.49
C SER A 83 10.09 17.36 -7.36
N ARG A 84 10.12 18.49 -8.08
CA ARG A 84 9.18 18.78 -9.17
C ARG A 84 9.13 17.66 -10.22
N GLY A 85 10.28 17.05 -10.55
CA GLY A 85 10.36 15.99 -11.55
C GLY A 85 9.54 14.76 -11.15
N ASP A 86 9.67 14.33 -9.89
CA ASP A 86 8.94 13.18 -9.35
C ASP A 86 7.43 13.42 -9.39
N VAL A 87 7.00 14.64 -9.02
CA VAL A 87 5.58 15.04 -9.07
C VAL A 87 5.05 14.98 -10.50
N LEU A 88 5.75 15.54 -11.48
CA LEU A 88 5.27 15.52 -12.87
C LEU A 88 5.16 14.11 -13.46
N ILE A 89 6.11 13.22 -13.14
CA ILE A 89 6.05 11.82 -13.56
C ILE A 89 4.82 11.14 -12.93
N LEU A 90 4.61 11.32 -11.63
CA LEU A 90 3.48 10.77 -10.92
C LEU A 90 2.14 11.23 -11.53
N LEU A 91 2.01 12.53 -11.82
CA LEU A 91 0.81 13.10 -12.43
C LEU A 91 0.53 12.50 -13.80
N GLU A 92 1.56 12.33 -14.62
CA GLU A 92 1.42 11.70 -15.94
C GLU A 92 0.98 10.24 -15.82
N ASP A 93 1.49 9.48 -14.84
CA ASP A 93 1.05 8.11 -14.61
C ASP A 93 -0.41 8.00 -14.13
N TYR A 94 -0.88 8.96 -13.33
CA TYR A 94 -2.31 9.06 -12.99
C TYR A 94 -3.17 9.45 -14.20
N ARG A 95 -2.71 10.39 -15.04
CA ARG A 95 -3.41 10.83 -16.27
C ARG A 95 -3.53 9.69 -17.27
N LEU A 96 -2.46 8.90 -17.44
CA LEU A 96 -2.41 7.73 -18.32
C LEU A 96 -3.06 6.48 -17.71
N ARG A 97 -3.63 6.59 -16.50
CA ARG A 97 -4.25 5.48 -15.76
C ARG A 97 -3.34 4.26 -15.59
N LYS A 98 -2.05 4.51 -15.39
CA LYS A 98 -1.02 3.49 -15.08
C LYS A 98 -0.93 3.25 -13.57
N LEU A 99 -1.24 4.27 -12.77
CA LEU A 99 -1.19 4.23 -11.32
C LEU A 99 -2.57 4.53 -10.71
N GLY A 100 -2.76 4.15 -9.45
CA GLY A 100 -3.95 4.49 -8.66
C GLY A 100 -4.74 3.27 -8.19
N HIS A 101 -5.52 3.47 -7.13
CA HIS A 101 -6.38 2.41 -6.61
C HIS A 101 -7.58 2.16 -7.52
N SER A 102 -8.06 3.16 -8.27
CA SER A 102 -9.10 3.00 -9.29
C SER A 102 -8.66 2.04 -10.40
N VAL A 103 -7.39 2.10 -10.82
CA VAL A 103 -6.82 1.16 -11.81
C VAL A 103 -6.81 -0.27 -11.26
N THR A 104 -6.36 -0.45 -10.02
CA THR A 104 -6.37 -1.77 -9.36
C THR A 104 -7.81 -2.29 -9.20
N TYR A 105 -8.71 -1.44 -8.75
CA TYR A 105 -10.13 -1.74 -8.56
C TYR A 105 -10.77 -2.21 -9.88
N ASN A 106 -10.57 -1.47 -10.96
CA ASN A 106 -11.15 -1.80 -12.27
C ASN A 106 -10.57 -3.09 -12.86
N LYS A 107 -9.26 -3.35 -12.69
CA LYS A 107 -8.65 -4.62 -13.10
C LYS A 107 -9.25 -5.81 -12.35
N LEU A 108 -9.45 -5.67 -11.04
CA LEU A 108 -10.08 -6.72 -10.24
C LEU A 108 -11.57 -6.90 -10.62
N LYS A 109 -12.28 -5.80 -10.84
CA LYS A 109 -13.68 -5.80 -11.29
C LYS A 109 -13.83 -6.55 -12.62
N GLU A 110 -12.97 -6.25 -13.59
CA GLU A 110 -12.95 -6.92 -14.89
C GLU A 110 -12.70 -8.43 -14.74
N ARG A 111 -11.68 -8.82 -13.97
CA ARG A 111 -11.37 -10.25 -13.73
C ARG A 111 -12.52 -10.99 -13.06
N LEU A 112 -13.16 -10.38 -12.07
CA LEU A 112 -14.32 -10.96 -11.39
C LEU A 112 -15.50 -11.14 -12.35
N ASN A 113 -15.76 -10.16 -13.20
CA ASN A 113 -16.84 -10.23 -14.19
C ASN A 113 -16.57 -11.22 -15.33
N GLN A 114 -15.31 -11.58 -15.57
CA GLN A 114 -14.91 -12.63 -16.51
C GLN A 114 -14.94 -14.03 -15.90
N SER A 115 -15.09 -14.16 -14.57
CA SER A 115 -15.15 -15.47 -13.93
C SER A 115 -16.43 -16.21 -14.30
N ALA A 116 -16.31 -17.50 -14.62
CA ALA A 116 -17.45 -18.39 -14.83
C ALA A 116 -18.09 -18.87 -13.50
N GLN A 117 -17.51 -18.51 -12.36
CA GLN A 117 -17.96 -18.98 -11.05
C GLN A 117 -19.27 -18.32 -10.65
N LYS A 118 -20.18 -19.12 -10.09
CA LYS A 118 -21.51 -18.64 -9.67
C LYS A 118 -21.51 -17.86 -8.36
N SER A 119 -20.49 -18.05 -7.52
CA SER A 119 -20.38 -17.36 -6.23
C SER A 119 -19.15 -16.48 -6.20
N VAL A 120 -19.26 -15.32 -5.56
CA VAL A 120 -18.15 -14.39 -5.33
C VAL A 120 -16.96 -15.10 -4.68
N GLN A 121 -17.23 -15.95 -3.68
CA GLN A 121 -16.17 -16.67 -3.00
C GLN A 121 -15.40 -17.59 -3.96
N ALA A 122 -16.09 -18.40 -4.78
CA ALA A 122 -15.42 -19.28 -5.72
C ALA A 122 -14.65 -18.49 -6.81
N ALA A 123 -15.22 -17.37 -7.28
CA ALA A 123 -14.56 -16.49 -8.25
C ALA A 123 -13.24 -15.94 -7.70
N VAL A 124 -13.29 -15.34 -6.50
CA VAL A 124 -12.10 -14.76 -5.85
C VAL A 124 -11.05 -15.84 -5.57
N GLU A 125 -11.45 -17.01 -5.08
CA GLU A 125 -10.51 -18.11 -4.78
C GLU A 125 -9.86 -18.66 -6.05
N GLU A 126 -10.61 -18.85 -7.13
CA GLU A 126 -10.06 -19.30 -8.42
C GLU A 126 -9.01 -18.31 -8.93
N ILE A 127 -9.36 -17.03 -8.96
CA ILE A 127 -8.47 -15.95 -9.40
C ILE A 127 -7.22 -15.91 -8.49
N ALA A 128 -7.40 -15.97 -7.17
CA ALA A 128 -6.31 -15.95 -6.21
C ALA A 128 -5.31 -17.11 -6.39
N ILE A 129 -5.81 -18.30 -6.75
CA ILE A 129 -4.98 -19.47 -7.04
C ILE A 129 -4.24 -19.27 -8.36
N LYS A 130 -4.94 -18.97 -9.46
CA LYS A 130 -4.34 -18.85 -10.79
C LYS A 130 -3.29 -17.75 -10.85
N ASP A 131 -3.57 -16.61 -10.22
CA ASP A 131 -2.69 -15.44 -10.22
C ASP A 131 -1.70 -15.40 -9.05
N CYS A 132 -1.73 -16.41 -8.18
CA CYS A 132 -0.91 -16.47 -6.97
C CYS A 132 -0.99 -15.17 -6.16
N MET A 133 -2.20 -14.65 -5.95
CA MET A 133 -2.41 -13.34 -5.33
C MET A 133 -1.93 -13.29 -3.88
N GLU A 134 -1.30 -12.18 -3.50
CA GLU A 134 -1.05 -11.82 -2.11
C GLU A 134 -2.37 -11.61 -1.33
N ALA A 135 -2.33 -11.81 -0.01
CA ALA A 135 -3.53 -11.70 0.83
C ALA A 135 -4.24 -10.34 0.71
N TYR A 136 -3.48 -9.24 0.56
CA TYR A 136 -4.07 -7.92 0.40
C TYR A 136 -4.83 -7.75 -0.93
N LEU A 137 -4.41 -8.41 -2.01
CA LEU A 137 -5.15 -8.43 -3.28
C LEU A 137 -6.40 -9.30 -3.19
N ILE A 138 -6.37 -10.38 -2.41
CA ILE A 138 -7.55 -11.22 -2.13
C ILE A 138 -8.59 -10.39 -1.38
N VAL A 139 -8.20 -9.66 -0.33
CA VAL A 139 -9.09 -8.74 0.40
C VAL A 139 -9.69 -7.68 -0.54
N ARG A 140 -8.87 -7.07 -1.40
CA ARG A 140 -9.33 -6.08 -2.39
C ARG A 140 -10.30 -6.68 -3.40
N SER A 141 -10.12 -7.94 -3.79
CA SER A 141 -11.03 -8.64 -4.71
C SER A 141 -12.40 -8.84 -4.08
N TYR A 142 -12.46 -9.27 -2.81
CA TYR A 142 -13.72 -9.32 -2.08
C TYR A 142 -14.38 -7.95 -1.94
N PHE A 143 -13.60 -6.91 -1.57
CA PHE A 143 -14.12 -5.55 -1.50
C PHE A 143 -14.73 -5.10 -2.83
N VAL A 144 -14.05 -5.35 -3.95
CA VAL A 144 -14.58 -5.00 -5.28
C VAL A 144 -15.89 -5.73 -5.54
N ALA A 145 -15.93 -7.04 -5.30
CA ALA A 145 -17.15 -7.83 -5.49
C ALA A 145 -18.32 -7.33 -4.63
N GLU A 146 -18.04 -6.85 -3.41
CA GLU A 146 -19.05 -6.36 -2.46
C GLU A 146 -19.49 -4.91 -2.72
N THR A 147 -18.75 -4.14 -3.53
CA THR A 147 -18.97 -2.69 -3.71
C THR A 147 -19.21 -2.26 -5.15
N GLN A 148 -18.91 -3.10 -6.14
CA GLN A 148 -18.99 -2.71 -7.57
C GLN A 148 -20.37 -2.25 -8.03
N ASP A 149 -21.45 -2.81 -7.46
CA ASP A 149 -22.81 -2.40 -7.81
C ASP A 149 -23.18 -1.06 -7.15
N ILE A 150 -22.53 -0.73 -6.03
CA ILE A 150 -22.73 0.54 -5.31
C ILE A 150 -21.94 1.65 -6.00
N LEU A 151 -20.67 1.39 -6.32
CA LEU A 151 -19.73 2.38 -6.86
C LEU A 151 -19.77 2.49 -8.38
N GLY A 152 -20.47 1.60 -9.10
CA GLY A 152 -20.68 1.71 -10.53
C GLY A 152 -19.40 1.84 -11.36
N GLU A 153 -19.44 2.68 -12.39
CA GLU A 153 -18.32 2.91 -13.32
C GLU A 153 -17.19 3.73 -12.70
N TYR A 154 -17.53 4.76 -11.91
CA TYR A 154 -16.54 5.68 -11.37
C TYR A 154 -15.71 5.10 -10.23
N GLY A 155 -16.16 4.01 -9.59
CA GLY A 155 -15.33 3.19 -8.70
C GLY A 155 -14.63 4.05 -7.65
N LEU A 156 -13.29 4.10 -7.70
CA LEU A 156 -12.47 4.84 -6.75
C LEU A 156 -11.83 6.12 -7.33
N LEU A 157 -12.42 6.71 -8.38
CA LEU A 157 -11.85 7.88 -9.07
C LEU A 157 -11.69 9.09 -8.14
N ALA A 158 -12.70 9.42 -7.33
CA ALA A 158 -12.67 10.47 -6.31
C ALA A 158 -11.43 10.36 -5.42
N TRP A 159 -11.15 9.16 -4.93
CA TRP A 159 -10.01 8.89 -4.05
C TRP A 159 -8.67 9.09 -4.75
N ASP A 160 -8.54 8.69 -6.01
CA ASP A 160 -7.27 8.87 -6.72
C ASP A 160 -7.03 10.34 -7.09
N TYR A 161 -8.02 10.99 -7.69
CA TYR A 161 -7.83 12.36 -8.19
C TYR A 161 -7.85 13.39 -7.06
N GLY A 162 -8.64 13.22 -6.00
CA GLY A 162 -8.54 14.10 -4.83
C GLY A 162 -7.15 14.05 -4.17
N ARG A 163 -6.47 12.89 -4.19
CA ARG A 163 -5.07 12.76 -3.74
C ARG A 163 -4.10 13.44 -4.68
N VAL A 164 -4.26 13.30 -5.99
CA VAL A 164 -3.47 14.02 -7.00
C VAL A 164 -3.56 15.53 -6.77
N LEU A 165 -4.76 16.05 -6.57
CA LEU A 165 -4.98 17.46 -6.26
C LEU A 165 -4.30 17.87 -4.94
N SER A 166 -4.31 16.99 -3.94
CA SER A 166 -3.61 17.22 -2.68
C SER A 166 -2.09 17.33 -2.88
N ILE A 167 -1.50 16.44 -3.70
CA ILE A 167 -0.07 16.46 -4.03
C ILE A 167 0.34 17.75 -4.73
N LEU A 168 -0.46 18.23 -5.68
CA LEU A 168 -0.19 19.51 -6.36
C LEU A 168 -0.19 20.67 -5.36
N ARG A 169 -1.15 20.72 -4.44
CA ARG A 169 -1.21 21.76 -3.39
C ARG A 169 -0.05 21.67 -2.40
N TRP A 170 0.35 20.47 -2.01
CA TRP A 170 1.55 20.28 -1.20
C TRP A 170 2.83 20.69 -1.94
N SER A 171 2.89 20.45 -3.26
CA SER A 171 4.04 20.82 -4.09
C SER A 171 4.20 22.34 -4.23
N ILE A 172 3.08 23.07 -4.18
CA ILE A 172 3.08 24.54 -4.07
C ILE A 172 3.73 24.97 -2.76
N ALA A 173 3.27 24.43 -1.63
CA ALA A 173 3.83 24.74 -0.31
C ALA A 173 5.31 24.31 -0.15
N ALA A 174 5.75 23.27 -0.87
CA ALA A 174 7.15 22.87 -0.94
C ALA A 174 8.02 23.79 -1.82
N GLY A 175 7.41 24.74 -2.55
CA GLY A 175 8.10 25.62 -3.49
C GLY A 175 8.56 24.92 -4.77
N TRP A 176 8.04 23.72 -5.06
CA TRP A 176 8.44 22.92 -6.22
C TRP A 176 7.68 23.31 -7.49
N ILE A 177 6.41 23.73 -7.35
CA ILE A 177 5.54 24.10 -8.46
C ILE A 177 4.83 25.41 -8.12
N PRO A 178 4.88 26.46 -8.97
CA PRO A 178 4.10 27.69 -8.77
C PRO A 178 2.58 27.44 -8.78
N GLU A 179 1.80 28.27 -8.07
CA GLU A 179 0.34 28.15 -7.99
C GLU A 179 -0.35 28.11 -9.36
N SER A 180 0.05 29.00 -10.27
CA SER A 180 -0.52 29.06 -11.62
C SER A 180 -0.27 27.80 -12.44
N GLU A 181 0.94 27.22 -12.34
CA GLU A 181 1.28 25.96 -13.01
C GLU A 181 0.51 24.79 -12.40
N ALA A 182 0.46 24.70 -11.07
CA ALA A 182 -0.28 23.67 -10.36
C ALA A 182 -1.77 23.69 -10.71
N LEU A 183 -2.37 24.88 -10.86
CA LEU A 183 -3.76 25.01 -11.28
C LEU A 183 -3.99 24.48 -12.70
N GLU A 184 -3.11 24.80 -13.67
CA GLU A 184 -3.21 24.25 -15.03
C GLU A 184 -3.06 22.72 -15.05
N LEU A 185 -2.15 22.17 -14.24
CA LEU A 185 -1.98 20.73 -14.08
C LEU A 185 -3.19 20.07 -13.40
N ALA A 186 -3.88 20.79 -12.51
CA ALA A 186 -5.05 20.30 -11.78
C ALA A 186 -6.32 20.22 -12.64
N LYS A 187 -6.49 21.14 -13.62
CA LYS A 187 -7.72 21.29 -14.40
C LYS A 187 -8.27 19.98 -14.99
N PRO A 188 -7.47 19.12 -15.66
CA PRO A 188 -7.99 17.87 -16.22
C PRO A 188 -8.57 16.94 -15.15
N PHE A 189 -7.93 16.85 -13.98
CA PHE A 189 -8.41 16.03 -12.86
C PHE A 189 -9.67 16.62 -12.21
N ILE A 190 -9.74 17.95 -12.10
CA ILE A 190 -10.94 18.66 -11.62
C ILE A 190 -12.10 18.40 -12.58
N ASP A 191 -11.90 18.60 -13.88
CA ASP A 191 -12.93 18.42 -14.90
C ASP A 191 -13.47 16.98 -14.89
N ASP A 192 -12.60 15.97 -14.76
CA ASP A 192 -13.02 14.58 -14.64
C ASP A 192 -13.89 14.34 -13.38
N LEU A 193 -13.51 14.91 -12.24
CA LEU A 193 -14.25 14.75 -10.98
C LEU A 193 -15.60 15.47 -11.00
N ILE A 194 -15.65 16.73 -11.45
CA ILE A 194 -16.87 17.53 -11.44
C ILE A 194 -17.91 17.01 -12.46
N ASN A 195 -17.46 16.28 -13.48
CA ASN A 195 -18.33 15.63 -14.45
C ASN A 195 -18.75 14.20 -14.03
N ALA A 196 -17.97 13.53 -13.18
CA ALA A 196 -18.27 12.17 -12.72
C ALA A 196 -19.36 12.10 -11.64
N TYR A 197 -19.44 13.11 -10.77
CA TYR A 197 -20.30 13.06 -9.57
C TYR A 197 -21.43 14.09 -9.62
N ASP A 198 -22.57 13.81 -8.98
CA ASP A 198 -23.72 14.72 -8.95
C ASP A 198 -23.75 15.67 -7.74
N SER A 199 -23.07 15.29 -6.66
CA SER A 199 -23.14 16.01 -5.39
C SER A 199 -21.90 15.79 -4.53
N TRP A 200 -21.73 16.63 -3.51
CA TRP A 200 -20.68 16.45 -2.51
C TRP A 200 -20.81 15.13 -1.77
N GLU A 201 -22.04 14.71 -1.43
CA GLU A 201 -22.26 13.42 -0.77
C GLU A 201 -21.81 12.27 -1.66
N ASP A 202 -22.11 12.34 -2.95
CA ASP A 202 -21.75 11.32 -3.94
C ASP A 202 -20.22 11.21 -4.08
N TYR A 203 -19.54 12.34 -4.32
CA TYR A 203 -18.08 12.42 -4.31
C TYR A 203 -17.47 11.88 -3.01
N ALA A 204 -18.02 12.29 -1.86
CA ALA A 204 -17.53 11.92 -0.53
C ALA A 204 -17.63 10.42 -0.26
N VAL A 205 -18.74 9.79 -0.68
CA VAL A 205 -18.92 8.33 -0.54
C VAL A 205 -17.86 7.60 -1.35
N HIS A 206 -17.66 7.96 -2.63
CA HIS A 206 -16.63 7.37 -3.47
C HIS A 206 -15.22 7.56 -2.90
N TYR A 207 -14.92 8.76 -2.39
CA TYR A 207 -13.65 9.05 -1.73
C TYR A 207 -13.46 8.18 -0.49
N ALA A 208 -14.49 8.04 0.34
CA ALA A 208 -14.47 7.24 1.56
C ALA A 208 -14.28 5.74 1.28
N PHE A 209 -14.93 5.19 0.26
CA PHE A 209 -14.69 3.81 -0.17
C PHE A 209 -13.27 3.61 -0.69
N GLY A 210 -12.67 4.58 -1.38
CA GLY A 210 -11.26 4.50 -1.75
C GLY A 210 -10.31 4.53 -0.53
N ARG A 211 -10.67 5.28 0.51
CA ARG A 211 -9.95 5.25 1.80
C ARG A 211 -10.08 3.91 2.51
N VAL A 212 -11.24 3.27 2.47
CA VAL A 212 -11.45 1.89 2.95
C VAL A 212 -10.60 0.91 2.16
N PHE A 213 -10.61 0.98 0.83
CA PHE A 213 -9.82 0.10 -0.05
C PHE A 213 -8.32 0.17 0.26
N TYR A 214 -7.81 1.36 0.58
CA TYR A 214 -6.47 1.55 1.11
C TYR A 214 -6.29 0.88 2.49
N ALA A 215 -7.17 1.18 3.44
CA ALA A 215 -7.06 0.71 4.82
C ALA A 215 -7.05 -0.83 4.95
N ILE A 216 -7.97 -1.51 4.26
CA ILE A 216 -8.11 -2.97 4.33
C ILE A 216 -6.88 -3.71 3.79
N SER A 217 -6.18 -3.13 2.81
CA SER A 217 -4.93 -3.71 2.28
C SER A 217 -3.75 -3.62 3.25
N GLY A 218 -3.86 -2.77 4.29
CA GLY A 218 -2.93 -2.75 5.41
C GLY A 218 -3.40 -3.57 6.62
N GLY A 219 -4.62 -4.13 6.60
CA GLY A 219 -5.23 -4.74 7.78
C GLY A 219 -5.57 -3.70 8.87
N ASN A 220 -5.74 -2.43 8.48
CA ASN A 220 -6.09 -1.34 9.39
C ASN A 220 -7.59 -1.36 9.74
N ASP A 221 -7.96 -0.61 10.79
CA ASP A 221 -9.37 -0.36 11.11
C ASP A 221 -10.01 0.52 10.01
N TYR A 222 -10.61 -0.14 9.05
CA TYR A 222 -11.24 0.50 7.91
C TYR A 222 -12.47 1.33 8.30
N ASN A 223 -13.14 1.04 9.42
CA ASN A 223 -14.27 1.83 9.90
C ASN A 223 -13.77 3.16 10.48
N ALA A 224 -12.67 3.14 11.23
CA ALA A 224 -12.04 4.38 11.69
C ALA A 224 -11.65 5.26 10.50
N TYR A 225 -10.99 4.67 9.51
CA TYR A 225 -10.58 5.37 8.29
C TYR A 225 -11.75 5.97 7.49
N LEU A 226 -12.86 5.25 7.39
CA LEU A 226 -14.09 5.74 6.78
C LEU A 226 -14.73 6.87 7.60
N ASN A 227 -14.78 6.73 8.92
CA ASN A 227 -15.38 7.73 9.79
C ASN A 227 -14.57 9.03 9.82
N ASP A 228 -13.24 8.93 9.87
CA ASP A 228 -12.35 10.09 9.87
C ASP A 228 -12.55 10.93 8.61
N VAL A 229 -12.51 10.30 7.44
CA VAL A 229 -12.62 11.01 6.16
C VAL A 229 -14.01 11.63 5.95
N LEU A 230 -15.07 10.94 6.36
CA LEU A 230 -16.41 11.53 6.36
C LEU A 230 -16.53 12.65 7.39
N GLY A 231 -15.83 12.55 8.52
CA GLY A 231 -15.78 13.59 9.55
C GLY A 231 -15.17 14.88 9.03
N TYR A 232 -14.06 14.78 8.28
CA TYR A 232 -13.44 15.93 7.61
C TYR A 232 -14.42 16.61 6.65
N ILE A 233 -14.95 15.85 5.68
CA ILE A 233 -15.86 16.39 4.66
C ILE A 233 -17.11 17.03 5.29
N LYS A 234 -17.78 16.31 6.21
CA LYS A 234 -19.03 16.80 6.84
C LYS A 234 -18.86 18.05 7.67
N LYS A 235 -17.63 18.38 8.10
CA LYS A 235 -17.32 19.59 8.87
C LYS A 235 -17.76 20.86 8.14
N TYR A 236 -17.70 20.85 6.80
CA TYR A 236 -17.96 22.02 5.96
C TYR A 236 -19.10 21.83 4.96
N ASP A 237 -19.64 20.62 4.82
CA ASP A 237 -20.90 20.35 4.13
C ASP A 237 -22.13 20.62 5.03
N ILE A 238 -22.24 21.85 5.51
CA ILE A 238 -23.29 22.27 6.45
C ILE A 238 -24.26 23.26 5.80
N ALA A 239 -25.54 23.16 6.14
CA ALA A 239 -26.52 24.16 5.75
C ALA A 239 -26.29 25.44 6.57
N VAL A 240 -26.05 26.55 5.88
CA VAL A 240 -25.88 27.88 6.50
C VAL A 240 -27.09 28.72 6.15
N SER A 241 -27.63 29.44 7.13
CA SER A 241 -28.77 30.32 6.91
C SER A 241 -28.36 31.56 6.11
N GLU A 242 -29.29 32.17 5.37
CA GLU A 242 -29.01 33.33 4.53
C GLU A 242 -28.35 34.51 5.29
N LYS A 243 -28.69 34.68 6.57
CA LYS A 243 -28.12 35.72 7.46
C LYS A 243 -26.70 35.43 7.97
N ASP A 244 -26.24 34.19 7.82
CA ASP A 244 -24.95 33.70 8.33
C ASP A 244 -24.00 33.23 7.22
N LYS A 245 -24.42 33.29 5.95
CA LYS A 245 -23.62 32.87 4.79
C LYS A 245 -22.27 33.61 4.65
N ASP A 246 -22.22 34.85 5.13
CA ASP A 246 -21.02 35.69 5.11
C ASP A 246 -20.17 35.56 6.39
N LYS A 247 -20.54 34.63 7.29
CA LYS A 247 -19.88 34.41 8.59
C LYS A 247 -19.37 32.99 8.77
N ILE A 248 -20.05 32.01 8.17
CA ILE A 248 -19.73 30.59 8.29
C ILE A 248 -19.28 30.04 6.95
N PHE A 249 -18.07 29.53 6.88
CA PHE A 249 -17.57 28.83 5.71
C PHE A 249 -18.34 27.51 5.50
N SER A 250 -18.95 27.35 4.32
CA SER A 250 -19.61 26.13 3.88
C SER A 250 -19.57 26.05 2.35
N TYR A 251 -19.38 24.84 1.84
CA TYR A 251 -19.43 24.56 0.40
C TYR A 251 -20.66 23.79 -0.04
N ARG A 252 -21.63 23.55 0.85
CA ARG A 252 -22.88 22.83 0.54
C ARG A 252 -23.65 23.42 -0.64
N GLY A 253 -23.51 24.72 -0.88
CA GLY A 253 -24.13 25.43 -2.00
C GLY A 253 -23.46 25.19 -3.36
N THR A 254 -22.24 24.65 -3.39
CA THR A 254 -21.49 24.39 -4.62
C THR A 254 -22.10 23.18 -5.34
N LYS A 255 -22.57 23.39 -6.58
CA LYS A 255 -23.24 22.36 -7.37
C LYS A 255 -22.25 21.72 -8.34
N PHE A 256 -22.21 20.40 -8.35
CA PHE A 256 -21.53 19.68 -9.41
C PHE A 256 -22.25 19.94 -10.75
N PRO A 257 -21.52 20.28 -11.82
CA PRO A 257 -22.09 20.44 -13.16
C PRO A 257 -22.41 19.09 -13.81
N GLY A 258 -21.74 18.02 -13.36
CA GLY A 258 -22.01 16.66 -13.75
C GLY A 258 -23.48 16.30 -13.56
N LYS A 259 -24.02 15.61 -14.55
CA LYS A 259 -25.21 14.79 -14.40
C LYS A 259 -24.65 13.39 -14.53
N ASN A 260 -24.53 12.63 -13.46
CA ASN A 260 -24.12 11.24 -13.54
C ASN A 260 -25.09 10.55 -14.51
N ARG A 261 -24.64 10.33 -15.76
CA ARG A 261 -25.46 9.76 -16.82
C ARG A 261 -25.50 8.24 -16.75
N ASN A 262 -24.79 7.65 -15.80
CA ASN A 262 -24.97 6.25 -15.50
C ASN A 262 -26.26 6.10 -14.70
N ASP A 263 -27.13 5.20 -15.13
CA ASP A 263 -28.41 4.82 -14.51
C ASP A 263 -28.29 4.28 -13.06
N ASN A 264 -27.15 4.50 -12.39
CA ASN A 264 -26.91 4.13 -11.02
C ASN A 264 -27.32 5.24 -10.06
N ARG A 265 -27.70 4.79 -8.88
CA ARG A 265 -28.17 5.58 -7.76
C ARG A 265 -27.11 6.61 -7.31
N ILE A 266 -27.51 7.89 -7.23
CA ILE A 266 -26.74 8.95 -6.57
C ILE A 266 -26.50 8.56 -5.11
N LEU A 267 -25.24 8.48 -4.68
CA LEU A 267 -24.90 8.08 -3.32
C LEU A 267 -25.07 9.22 -2.33
N THR A 268 -25.46 8.87 -1.12
CA THR A 268 -25.62 9.81 0.01
C THR A 268 -24.74 9.38 1.16
N TYR A 269 -24.57 10.22 2.19
CA TYR A 269 -23.79 9.82 3.38
C TYR A 269 -24.31 8.56 4.08
N LYS A 270 -25.57 8.16 3.86
CA LYS A 270 -26.14 6.90 4.39
C LYS A 270 -25.57 5.66 3.69
N ASP A 271 -25.04 5.82 2.50
CA ASP A 271 -24.46 4.76 1.68
C ASP A 271 -22.97 4.55 1.98
N ALA A 272 -22.33 5.48 2.68
CA ALA A 272 -20.94 5.35 3.14
C ALA A 272 -20.82 4.38 4.33
N VAL A 273 -21.20 3.12 4.11
CA VAL A 273 -21.10 2.04 5.10
C VAL A 273 -20.57 0.79 4.40
N TYR A 274 -19.37 0.35 4.79
CA TYR A 274 -18.80 -0.90 4.30
C TYR A 274 -19.08 -2.04 5.28
N LYS A 275 -19.76 -3.09 4.79
CA LYS A 275 -20.13 -4.28 5.58
C LYS A 275 -19.47 -5.52 4.96
N PRO A 276 -18.19 -5.81 5.29
CA PRO A 276 -17.51 -6.95 4.71
C PRO A 276 -18.18 -8.27 5.08
N SER A 277 -18.13 -9.25 4.17
CA SER A 277 -18.54 -10.61 4.47
C SER A 277 -17.63 -11.25 5.52
N LYS A 278 -18.08 -12.36 6.13
CA LYS A 278 -17.26 -13.13 7.07
C LYS A 278 -15.93 -13.59 6.46
N GLU A 279 -15.96 -13.95 5.18
CA GLU A 279 -14.79 -14.37 4.42
C GLU A 279 -13.79 -13.21 4.28
N THR A 280 -14.29 -12.02 3.93
CA THR A 280 -13.47 -10.80 3.82
C THR A 280 -12.84 -10.42 5.16
N VAL A 281 -13.60 -10.48 6.26
CA VAL A 281 -13.07 -10.23 7.61
C VAL A 281 -11.94 -11.21 7.96
N SER A 282 -12.06 -12.50 7.60
CA SER A 282 -10.99 -13.48 7.82
C SER A 282 -9.73 -13.14 7.03
N TRP A 283 -9.84 -12.71 5.77
CA TRP A 283 -8.70 -12.27 4.97
C TRP A 283 -8.09 -10.96 5.47
N ILE A 284 -8.89 -10.01 5.97
CA ILE A 284 -8.37 -8.80 6.64
C ILE A 284 -7.49 -9.19 7.84
N SER A 285 -7.88 -10.21 8.62
CA SER A 285 -7.06 -10.74 9.71
C SER A 285 -5.75 -11.37 9.24
N VAL A 286 -5.72 -12.00 8.05
CA VAL A 286 -4.47 -12.49 7.44
C VAL A 286 -3.53 -11.32 7.17
N VAL A 287 -4.01 -10.28 6.49
CA VAL A 287 -3.23 -9.08 6.15
C VAL A 287 -2.75 -8.36 7.42
N LYS A 288 -3.60 -8.26 8.44
CA LYS A 288 -3.25 -7.69 9.74
C LYS A 288 -2.11 -8.45 10.42
N ALA A 289 -2.09 -9.77 10.29
CA ALA A 289 -1.01 -10.63 10.79
C ALA A 289 0.29 -10.37 10.03
N GLU A 290 0.25 -10.29 8.69
CA GLU A 290 1.42 -10.03 7.84
C GLU A 290 2.08 -8.68 8.17
N ASN A 291 1.27 -7.65 8.44
CA ASN A 291 1.75 -6.29 8.73
C ASN A 291 2.07 -6.03 10.21
N ASN A 292 2.02 -7.05 11.07
CA ASN A 292 2.20 -6.92 12.53
C ASN A 292 1.24 -5.90 13.19
N ASN A 293 0.06 -5.69 12.63
CA ASN A 293 -0.93 -4.73 13.13
C ASN A 293 -1.73 -5.26 14.34
N GLY A 294 -1.13 -6.14 15.13
CA GLY A 294 -1.63 -6.65 16.41
C GLY A 294 -2.92 -7.47 16.32
N LEU A 295 -2.81 -8.81 16.33
CA LEU A 295 -3.98 -9.67 16.47
C LEU A 295 -4.41 -9.80 17.94
N THR A 296 -5.71 -9.75 18.19
CA THR A 296 -6.31 -10.22 19.44
C THR A 296 -6.19 -11.75 19.55
N LYS A 297 -6.24 -12.27 20.78
CA LYS A 297 -6.18 -13.74 21.02
C LYS A 297 -7.28 -14.51 20.28
N ALA A 298 -8.47 -13.91 20.14
CA ALA A 298 -9.58 -14.50 19.41
C ALA A 298 -9.31 -14.54 17.90
N GLU A 299 -8.76 -13.45 17.33
CA GLU A 299 -8.34 -13.39 15.93
C GLU A 299 -7.28 -14.45 15.62
N THR A 300 -6.26 -14.64 16.47
CA THR A 300 -5.20 -15.64 16.27
C THR A 300 -5.74 -17.07 16.18
N SER A 301 -6.64 -17.45 17.09
CA SER A 301 -7.24 -18.80 17.10
C SER A 301 -8.12 -19.04 15.87
N SER A 302 -8.88 -18.03 15.46
CA SER A 302 -9.73 -18.09 14.26
C SER A 302 -8.91 -18.16 12.97
N LEU A 303 -7.83 -17.36 12.90
CA LEU A 303 -6.94 -17.26 11.75
C LEU A 303 -6.30 -18.61 11.39
N THR A 304 -5.78 -19.34 12.37
CA THR A 304 -5.17 -20.67 12.11
C THR A 304 -6.18 -21.65 11.50
N SER A 305 -7.40 -21.68 12.03
CA SER A 305 -8.48 -22.54 11.51
C SER A 305 -8.86 -22.14 10.08
N PHE A 306 -8.98 -20.84 9.84
CA PHE A 306 -9.29 -20.28 8.53
C PHE A 306 -8.22 -20.64 7.49
N LEU A 307 -6.95 -20.38 7.77
CA LEU A 307 -5.85 -20.68 6.88
C LEU A 307 -5.77 -22.19 6.56
N LYS A 308 -6.00 -23.06 7.56
CA LYS A 308 -6.06 -24.51 7.34
C LYS A 308 -7.19 -24.91 6.37
N LYS A 309 -8.35 -24.26 6.47
CA LYS A 309 -9.48 -24.47 5.54
C LYS A 309 -9.15 -23.99 4.12
N LYS A 310 -8.33 -22.94 4.00
CA LYS A 310 -7.93 -22.30 2.74
C LYS A 310 -6.57 -22.74 2.22
N LYS A 311 -6.02 -23.85 2.72
CA LYS A 311 -4.64 -24.31 2.44
C LYS A 311 -4.32 -24.57 0.95
N ASN A 312 -5.34 -24.65 0.09
CA ASN A 312 -5.18 -24.76 -1.36
C ASN A 312 -4.93 -23.41 -2.05
N ILE A 313 -5.11 -22.29 -1.33
CA ILE A 313 -4.84 -20.94 -1.83
C ILE A 313 -3.39 -20.59 -1.46
N PRO A 314 -2.54 -20.20 -2.43
CA PRO A 314 -1.11 -19.91 -2.20
C PRO A 314 -0.85 -18.98 -1.02
N ALA A 315 -1.60 -17.88 -0.88
CA ALA A 315 -1.43 -16.93 0.22
C ALA A 315 -1.67 -17.57 1.59
N ALA A 316 -2.72 -18.40 1.71
CA ALA A 316 -3.05 -19.05 2.96
C ALA A 316 -2.03 -20.15 3.32
N ALA A 317 -1.61 -20.94 2.34
CA ALA A 317 -0.58 -21.96 2.50
C ALA A 317 0.77 -21.35 2.92
N SER A 318 1.19 -20.27 2.24
CA SER A 318 2.41 -19.53 2.56
C SER A 318 2.37 -18.98 3.98
N ASN A 319 1.28 -18.31 4.37
CA ASN A 319 1.11 -17.78 5.73
C ASN A 319 1.17 -18.89 6.79
N MET A 320 0.55 -20.04 6.54
CA MET A 320 0.64 -21.20 7.45
C MET A 320 2.07 -21.70 7.63
N ALA A 321 2.84 -21.77 6.55
CA ALA A 321 4.23 -22.18 6.59
C ALA A 321 5.11 -21.14 7.33
N VAL A 322 4.84 -19.86 7.11
CA VAL A 322 5.55 -18.74 7.76
C VAL A 322 5.29 -18.70 9.26
N LEU A 323 4.08 -19.04 9.72
CA LEU A 323 3.76 -19.14 11.15
C LEU A 323 4.63 -20.17 11.89
N GLN A 324 5.20 -21.16 11.18
CA GLN A 324 6.10 -22.15 11.79
C GLN A 324 7.54 -21.65 11.99
N VAL A 325 7.88 -20.48 11.40
CA VAL A 325 9.21 -19.88 11.48
C VAL A 325 9.20 -18.56 12.26
N SER A 326 8.03 -18.01 12.57
CA SER A 326 7.87 -16.83 13.42
C SER A 326 8.02 -17.21 14.91
N GLY A 327 9.23 -17.11 15.46
CA GLY A 327 9.52 -17.33 16.88
C GLY A 327 11.00 -17.10 17.22
N GLU A 328 11.36 -17.01 18.51
CA GLU A 328 12.75 -16.75 18.95
C GLU A 328 13.76 -17.81 18.49
N LYS A 329 13.30 -19.04 18.20
CA LYS A 329 14.13 -20.12 17.66
C LYS A 329 13.40 -20.87 16.55
N VAL A 330 13.87 -20.70 15.31
CA VAL A 330 13.33 -21.41 14.14
C VAL A 330 13.64 -22.91 14.26
N LEU A 331 12.60 -23.74 14.27
CA LEU A 331 12.74 -25.19 14.16
C LEU A 331 12.74 -25.58 12.68
N TYR A 332 13.90 -25.47 12.01
CA TYR A 332 14.03 -25.65 10.57
C TYR A 332 13.42 -26.96 10.03
N LYS A 333 13.47 -28.06 10.81
CA LYS A 333 12.85 -29.34 10.42
C LYS A 333 11.33 -29.25 10.31
N THR A 334 10.69 -28.61 11.29
CA THR A 334 9.23 -28.37 11.27
C THR A 334 8.87 -27.40 10.15
N ALA A 335 9.64 -26.33 10.00
CA ALA A 335 9.47 -25.35 8.93
C ALA A 335 9.57 -26.00 7.54
N SER A 336 10.59 -26.83 7.31
CA SER A 336 10.78 -27.52 6.02
C SER A 336 9.57 -28.37 5.65
N LYS A 337 8.98 -29.08 6.61
CA LYS A 337 7.77 -29.88 6.37
C LYS A 337 6.57 -28.98 6.02
N ALA A 338 6.40 -27.87 6.72
CA ALA A 338 5.30 -26.94 6.46
C ALA A 338 5.42 -26.28 5.07
N PHE A 339 6.63 -25.90 4.65
CA PHE A 339 6.88 -25.37 3.31
C PHE A 339 6.70 -26.44 2.22
N GLU A 340 7.08 -27.68 2.47
CA GLU A 340 6.83 -28.80 1.56
C GLU A 340 5.33 -29.04 1.35
N GLU A 341 4.55 -29.05 2.43
CA GLU A 341 3.09 -29.17 2.37
C GLU A 341 2.43 -27.96 1.68
N ALA A 342 2.93 -26.74 1.95
CA ALA A 342 2.42 -25.52 1.34
C ALA A 342 2.72 -25.41 -0.16
N ALA A 343 3.83 -26.00 -0.63
CA ALA A 343 4.22 -25.98 -2.04
C ALA A 343 3.15 -26.60 -2.96
N LEU A 344 2.33 -27.53 -2.45
CA LEU A 344 1.21 -28.12 -3.18
C LEU A 344 0.16 -27.09 -3.62
N ALA A 345 -0.02 -26.01 -2.86
CA ALA A 345 -0.95 -24.94 -3.22
C ALA A 345 -0.51 -24.14 -4.46
N PHE A 346 0.78 -24.20 -4.81
CA PHE A 346 1.37 -23.48 -5.93
C PHE A 346 1.37 -24.29 -7.24
N GLU A 347 0.93 -25.55 -7.23
CA GLU A 347 0.92 -26.43 -8.41
C GLU A 347 -0.07 -25.98 -9.49
N ASN A 348 -1.15 -25.31 -9.10
CA ASN A 348 -2.20 -24.83 -10.00
C ASN A 348 -2.08 -23.33 -10.32
N VAL A 349 -0.93 -22.71 -10.00
CA VAL A 349 -0.66 -21.32 -10.35
C VAL A 349 -0.37 -21.22 -11.85
N GLU A 350 -1.05 -20.30 -12.53
CA GLU A 350 -0.84 -20.00 -13.95
C GLU A 350 0.11 -18.81 -14.12
N ASN A 351 0.03 -17.82 -13.23
CA ASN A 351 0.85 -16.61 -13.24
C ASN A 351 1.66 -16.49 -11.94
N THR A 352 2.99 -16.38 -12.06
CA THR A 352 3.89 -16.17 -10.93
C THR A 352 3.86 -14.73 -10.43
N SER A 353 3.73 -14.52 -9.12
CA SER A 353 3.72 -13.23 -8.43
C SER A 353 4.90 -13.08 -7.45
N ASP A 354 4.99 -11.95 -6.75
CA ASP A 354 5.98 -11.77 -5.67
C ASP A 354 5.76 -12.76 -4.52
N LEU A 355 4.51 -13.12 -4.23
CA LEU A 355 4.21 -14.23 -3.31
C LEU A 355 4.85 -15.54 -3.76
N TYR A 356 4.77 -15.88 -5.04
CA TYR A 356 5.37 -17.11 -5.59
C TYR A 356 6.88 -17.14 -5.35
N PHE A 357 7.57 -16.07 -5.73
CA PHE A 357 9.02 -16.00 -5.61
C PHE A 357 9.49 -15.92 -4.16
N SER A 358 8.85 -15.08 -3.35
CA SER A 358 9.18 -14.96 -1.93
C SER A 358 8.97 -16.27 -1.18
N PHE A 359 7.93 -17.05 -1.51
CA PHE A 359 7.71 -18.38 -0.92
C PHE A 359 8.89 -19.33 -1.20
N TYR A 360 9.29 -19.47 -2.47
CA TYR A 360 10.38 -20.41 -2.82
C TYR A 360 11.75 -19.92 -2.38
N ILE A 361 11.99 -18.61 -2.27
CA ILE A 361 13.22 -18.05 -1.68
C ILE A 361 13.33 -18.51 -0.22
N ARG A 362 12.24 -18.37 0.55
CA ARG A 362 12.18 -18.81 1.95
C ARG A 362 12.34 -20.33 2.07
N TYR A 363 11.72 -21.09 1.16
CA TYR A 363 11.84 -22.55 1.17
C TYR A 363 13.28 -23.01 0.91
N ALA A 364 13.95 -22.43 -0.09
CA ALA A 364 15.35 -22.73 -0.38
C ALA A 364 16.27 -22.39 0.81
N PHE A 365 16.02 -21.27 1.48
CA PHE A 365 16.77 -20.86 2.67
C PHE A 365 16.60 -21.85 3.84
N ILE A 366 15.38 -22.32 4.08
CA ILE A 366 15.11 -23.37 5.08
C ILE A 366 15.83 -24.67 4.73
N ALA A 367 15.81 -25.06 3.45
CA ALA A 367 16.50 -26.27 2.98
C ALA A 367 18.03 -26.17 3.16
N TYR A 368 18.62 -25.00 2.89
CA TYR A 368 20.03 -24.72 3.17
C TYR A 368 20.38 -24.96 4.64
N HIS A 369 19.59 -24.43 5.57
CA HIS A 369 19.86 -24.63 7.01
C HIS A 369 19.71 -26.07 7.51
N LEU A 370 19.07 -26.93 6.73
CA LEU A 370 18.99 -28.37 6.98
C LEU A 370 20.06 -29.18 6.23
N ASN A 371 20.91 -28.53 5.42
CA ASN A 371 21.80 -29.18 4.47
C ASN A 371 21.05 -30.15 3.51
N ASP A 372 19.81 -29.83 3.14
CA ASP A 372 18.97 -30.65 2.25
C ASP A 372 19.06 -30.11 0.80
N LEU A 373 20.15 -30.51 0.11
CA LEU A 373 20.44 -30.02 -1.25
C LEU A 373 19.32 -30.36 -2.24
N LYS A 374 18.63 -31.49 -2.08
CA LYS A 374 17.54 -31.89 -2.99
C LYS A 374 16.36 -30.94 -2.89
N LYS A 375 15.96 -30.55 -1.67
CA LYS A 375 14.89 -29.56 -1.49
C LYS A 375 15.30 -28.17 -1.94
N MET A 376 16.58 -27.82 -1.74
CA MET A 376 17.11 -26.56 -2.25
C MET A 376 17.07 -26.53 -3.78
N GLU A 377 17.49 -27.60 -4.46
CA GLU A 377 17.37 -27.76 -5.91
C GLU A 377 15.92 -27.66 -6.39
N TYR A 378 14.99 -28.31 -5.69
CA TYR A 378 13.57 -28.20 -6.00
C TYR A 378 13.08 -26.74 -5.93
N ALA A 379 13.36 -26.02 -4.85
CA ALA A 379 12.95 -24.62 -4.70
C ALA A 379 13.62 -23.71 -5.73
N ILE A 380 14.92 -23.90 -5.98
CA ILE A 380 15.67 -23.16 -7.01
C ILE A 380 15.10 -23.39 -8.41
N SER A 381 14.64 -24.61 -8.72
CA SER A 381 14.07 -24.93 -10.04
C SER A 381 12.80 -24.12 -10.38
N LYS A 382 12.17 -23.47 -9.40
CA LYS A 382 10.96 -22.65 -9.58
C LYS A 382 11.26 -21.24 -10.10
N PHE A 383 12.51 -20.82 -10.07
CA PHE A 383 12.96 -19.57 -10.68
C PHE A 383 13.32 -19.85 -12.15
N ASN A 384 12.31 -19.91 -13.03
CA ASN A 384 12.46 -20.20 -14.47
C ASN A 384 13.36 -19.17 -15.18
N ASN A 385 14.70 -19.23 -15.06
CA ASN A 385 15.74 -18.43 -15.73
C ASN A 385 15.51 -16.90 -15.86
N LYS A 386 14.44 -16.35 -15.28
CA LYS A 386 14.17 -14.92 -15.20
C LYS A 386 15.22 -14.38 -14.25
N THR A 387 16.08 -13.52 -14.80
CA THR A 387 17.03 -12.69 -14.07
C THR A 387 16.26 -11.77 -13.13
N PHE A 388 15.79 -12.31 -12.02
CA PHE A 388 15.34 -11.50 -10.90
C PHE A 388 16.60 -11.03 -10.17
N GLU A 389 16.89 -9.74 -10.31
CA GLU A 389 18.03 -9.05 -9.71
C GLU A 389 17.72 -8.63 -8.26
N THR A 390 16.94 -9.41 -7.52
CA THR A 390 16.67 -9.11 -6.11
C THR A 390 17.82 -9.63 -5.25
N ALA A 391 18.22 -8.84 -4.25
CA ALA A 391 19.26 -9.23 -3.31
C ALA A 391 18.96 -10.60 -2.66
N ASP A 392 17.70 -10.85 -2.30
CA ASP A 392 17.25 -12.12 -1.72
C ASP A 392 17.50 -13.33 -2.64
N LEU A 393 17.15 -13.22 -3.93
CA LEU A 393 17.34 -14.34 -4.86
C LEU A 393 18.81 -14.60 -5.14
N GLN A 394 19.59 -13.54 -5.37
CA GLN A 394 21.04 -13.64 -5.58
C GLN A 394 21.72 -14.28 -4.36
N TYR A 395 21.29 -13.91 -3.15
CA TYR A 395 21.77 -14.49 -1.91
C TYR A 395 21.46 -16.00 -1.83
N VAL A 396 20.24 -16.43 -2.16
CA VAL A 396 19.88 -17.86 -2.17
C VAL A 396 20.67 -18.65 -3.22
N TYR A 397 20.88 -18.10 -4.42
CA TYR A 397 21.74 -18.76 -5.42
C TYR A 397 23.18 -18.92 -4.94
N CYS A 398 23.73 -17.91 -4.26
CA CYS A 398 25.05 -18.00 -3.65
C CYS A 398 25.13 -19.17 -2.65
N LEU A 399 24.15 -19.29 -1.74
CA LEU A 399 24.07 -20.41 -0.80
C LEU A 399 23.95 -21.77 -1.52
N TYR A 400 23.14 -21.84 -2.57
CA TYR A 400 22.92 -23.05 -3.35
C TYR A 400 24.18 -23.55 -4.03
N TYR A 401 24.89 -22.67 -4.75
CA TYR A 401 26.12 -23.04 -5.45
C TYR A 401 27.25 -23.39 -4.49
N THR A 402 27.25 -22.78 -3.29
CA THR A 402 28.15 -23.17 -2.20
C THR A 402 27.92 -24.62 -1.77
N GLU A 403 26.68 -25.02 -1.53
CA GLU A 403 26.37 -26.40 -1.14
C GLU A 403 26.63 -27.40 -2.28
N LYS A 404 26.44 -26.99 -3.54
CA LYS A 404 26.86 -27.80 -4.70
C LYS A 404 28.37 -27.98 -4.79
N ALA A 405 29.14 -26.93 -4.51
CA ALA A 405 30.60 -27.01 -4.53
C ALA A 405 31.11 -28.00 -3.48
N LYS A 406 30.55 -27.94 -2.27
CA LYS A 406 30.86 -28.87 -1.18
C LYS A 406 30.49 -30.32 -1.52
N SER A 407 29.31 -30.56 -2.11
CA SER A 407 28.82 -31.92 -2.37
C SER A 407 29.47 -32.59 -3.58
N ALA A 408 29.83 -31.81 -4.61
CA ALA A 408 30.44 -32.32 -5.84
C ALA A 408 31.97 -32.37 -5.79
N GLY A 409 32.61 -31.85 -4.73
CA GLY A 409 34.07 -31.68 -4.65
C GLY A 409 34.64 -30.82 -5.79
N TYR A 410 33.83 -29.90 -6.32
CA TYR A 410 34.03 -29.28 -7.63
C TYR A 410 34.23 -27.77 -7.52
N ASN A 411 35.45 -27.31 -7.81
CA ASN A 411 35.89 -25.92 -7.63
C ASN A 411 35.10 -24.92 -8.49
N LYS A 412 34.66 -25.35 -9.68
CA LYS A 412 33.92 -24.50 -10.63
C LYS A 412 32.60 -23.96 -10.07
N LYS A 413 32.02 -24.62 -9.06
CA LYS A 413 30.79 -24.16 -8.39
C LYS A 413 31.02 -23.05 -7.36
N TYR A 414 32.25 -22.91 -6.84
CA TYR A 414 32.60 -21.76 -6.02
C TYR A 414 32.73 -20.47 -6.84
N GLU A 415 33.11 -20.55 -8.13
CA GLU A 415 33.11 -19.37 -9.02
C GLU A 415 31.70 -18.80 -9.17
N GLU A 416 30.72 -19.67 -9.46
CA GLU A 416 29.31 -19.27 -9.53
C GLU A 416 28.83 -18.68 -8.20
N ALA A 417 29.15 -19.32 -7.06
CA ALA A 417 28.79 -18.80 -5.73
C ALA A 417 29.35 -17.39 -5.48
N VAL A 418 30.60 -17.12 -5.88
CA VAL A 418 31.23 -15.80 -5.78
C VAL A 418 30.50 -14.76 -6.63
N GLU A 419 30.14 -15.09 -7.87
CA GLU A 419 29.42 -14.16 -8.74
C GLU A 419 28.05 -13.81 -8.17
N TYR A 420 27.29 -14.79 -7.69
CA TYR A 420 26.00 -14.53 -7.03
C TYR A 420 26.15 -13.72 -5.73
N ALA A 421 27.21 -13.95 -4.95
CA ALA A 421 27.49 -13.16 -3.75
C ALA A 421 27.77 -11.69 -4.08
N LYS A 422 28.55 -11.43 -5.15
CA LYS A 422 28.82 -10.07 -5.63
C LYS A 422 27.56 -9.39 -6.14
N SER A 423 26.72 -10.10 -6.90
CA SER A 423 25.44 -9.58 -7.38
C SER A 423 24.52 -9.21 -6.22
N ALA A 424 24.40 -10.08 -5.20
CA ALA A 424 23.64 -9.76 -3.99
C ALA A 424 24.18 -8.51 -3.29
N LEU A 425 25.51 -8.39 -3.14
CA LEU A 425 26.15 -7.23 -2.51
C LEU A 425 25.94 -5.95 -3.34
N PHE A 426 25.99 -6.04 -4.66
CA PHE A 426 25.69 -4.92 -5.55
C PHE A 426 24.26 -4.42 -5.32
N CYS A 427 23.27 -5.32 -5.28
CA CYS A 427 21.89 -4.96 -4.98
C CYS A 427 21.78 -4.25 -3.61
N LEU A 428 22.43 -4.76 -2.56
CA LEU A 428 22.40 -4.11 -1.24
C LEU A 428 22.95 -2.68 -1.27
N LYS A 429 24.05 -2.45 -1.99
CA LYS A 429 24.64 -1.12 -2.16
C LYS A 429 23.77 -0.13 -2.93
N GLN A 430 22.82 -0.62 -3.73
CA GLN A 430 21.80 0.20 -4.39
C GLN A 430 20.59 0.51 -3.47
N GLY A 431 20.66 0.14 -2.18
CA GLY A 431 19.58 0.36 -1.22
C GLY A 431 18.53 -0.76 -1.19
N HIS A 432 18.74 -1.86 -1.91
CA HIS A 432 17.91 -3.05 -1.73
C HIS A 432 18.25 -3.75 -0.40
N SER A 433 17.34 -4.57 0.10
CA SER A 433 17.52 -5.30 1.36
C SER A 433 17.17 -6.78 1.20
N LEU A 434 17.70 -7.63 2.09
CA LEU A 434 17.32 -9.04 2.20
C LEU A 434 15.97 -9.17 2.93
N ARG A 435 14.91 -8.62 2.32
CA ARG A 435 13.59 -8.44 2.96
C ARG A 435 13.01 -9.76 3.45
N PHE A 436 13.19 -10.84 2.68
CA PHE A 436 12.56 -12.12 2.97
C PHE A 436 13.33 -12.95 3.99
N MET A 437 14.62 -12.66 4.21
CA MET A 437 15.47 -13.37 5.18
C MET A 437 15.32 -12.86 6.62
N GLY A 438 14.82 -11.63 6.80
CA GLY A 438 14.63 -11.02 8.13
C GLY A 438 13.72 -11.78 9.08
N LEU A 439 12.84 -12.62 8.54
CA LEU A 439 11.94 -13.47 9.32
C LEU A 439 12.68 -14.63 10.02
N PHE A 440 13.86 -15.03 9.52
CA PHE A 440 14.60 -16.16 10.03
C PHE A 440 15.77 -15.75 10.92
N ASN A 441 16.42 -14.64 10.60
CA ASN A 441 17.55 -14.14 11.36
C ASN A 441 17.74 -12.63 11.16
N ARG A 442 17.52 -11.85 12.22
CA ARG A 442 17.70 -10.38 12.18
C ARG A 442 19.16 -9.97 11.99
N ASP A 443 20.11 -10.79 12.44
CA ASP A 443 21.54 -10.52 12.28
C ASP A 443 21.99 -10.70 10.82
N VAL A 444 21.31 -11.56 10.05
CA VAL A 444 21.55 -11.70 8.61
C VAL A 444 21.24 -10.40 7.88
N ILE A 445 20.20 -9.66 8.26
CA ILE A 445 19.91 -8.35 7.67
C ILE A 445 20.95 -7.32 8.13
N LYS A 446 21.17 -7.23 9.46
CA LYS A 446 22.00 -6.18 10.06
C LYS A 446 23.45 -6.20 9.57
N ASN A 447 24.00 -7.39 9.33
CA ASN A 447 25.38 -7.60 8.89
C ASN A 447 25.44 -8.21 7.48
N SER A 448 24.40 -8.03 6.67
CA SER A 448 24.27 -8.68 5.34
C SER A 448 25.46 -8.43 4.42
N GLU A 449 25.96 -7.19 4.34
CA GLU A 449 27.12 -6.84 3.52
C GLU A 449 28.42 -7.50 4.03
N GLU A 450 28.66 -7.44 5.34
CA GLU A 450 29.83 -8.07 5.97
C GLU A 450 29.82 -9.58 5.76
N ASN A 451 28.66 -10.22 5.97
CA ASN A 451 28.46 -11.64 5.74
C ASN A 451 28.76 -12.03 4.29
N LEU A 452 28.28 -11.25 3.32
CA LEU A 452 28.54 -11.50 1.90
C LEU A 452 30.01 -11.31 1.53
N ASN A 453 30.68 -10.28 2.07
CA ASN A 453 32.12 -10.09 1.86
C ASN A 453 32.93 -11.26 2.43
N ASN A 454 32.61 -11.69 3.66
CA ASN A 454 33.24 -12.85 4.29
C ASN A 454 33.02 -14.14 3.49
N MET A 455 31.81 -14.33 2.91
CA MET A 455 31.51 -15.44 2.02
C MET A 455 32.37 -15.40 0.75
N ILE A 456 32.48 -14.24 0.09
CA ILE A 456 33.31 -14.05 -1.11
C ILE A 456 34.77 -14.41 -0.81
N ASP A 457 35.33 -13.89 0.27
CA ASP A 457 36.73 -14.14 0.64
C ASP A 457 36.98 -15.61 0.96
N LYS A 458 36.04 -16.23 1.69
CA LYS A 458 36.07 -17.66 1.97
C LYS A 458 36.04 -18.48 0.68
N TYR A 459 35.12 -18.23 -0.23
CA TYR A 459 35.00 -19.02 -1.47
C TYR A 459 36.20 -18.82 -2.39
N ARG A 460 36.75 -17.61 -2.48
CA ARG A 460 38.02 -17.36 -3.18
C ARG A 460 39.18 -18.12 -2.56
N TYR A 461 39.22 -18.25 -1.24
CA TYR A 461 40.22 -19.06 -0.56
C TYR A 461 40.07 -20.54 -0.93
N GLU A 462 38.86 -21.11 -0.86
CA GLU A 462 38.60 -22.51 -1.26
C GLU A 462 38.98 -22.77 -2.72
N LEU A 463 38.65 -21.85 -3.63
CA LEU A 463 39.08 -21.89 -5.03
C LEU A 463 40.59 -22.00 -5.18
N ARG A 464 41.35 -21.13 -4.50
CA ARG A 464 42.82 -21.16 -4.53
C ARG A 464 43.40 -22.44 -3.96
N GLN A 465 42.85 -22.94 -2.85
CA GLN A 465 43.31 -24.20 -2.24
C GLN A 465 43.14 -25.37 -3.21
N ALA A 466 42.00 -25.41 -3.89
CA ALA A 466 41.70 -26.53 -4.74
C ALA A 466 42.38 -26.43 -6.13
N GLU A 467 42.70 -25.22 -6.61
CA GLU A 467 43.65 -25.02 -7.72
C GLU A 467 45.06 -25.50 -7.37
N GLN A 468 45.53 -25.25 -6.15
CA GLN A 468 46.84 -25.73 -5.68
C GLN A 468 46.88 -27.25 -5.62
N GLN A 469 45.84 -27.89 -5.10
CA GLN A 469 45.73 -29.36 -5.05
C GLN A 469 45.76 -29.99 -6.45
N ASN A 470 45.04 -29.41 -7.42
CA ASN A 470 45.04 -29.89 -8.82
C ASN A 470 46.38 -29.69 -9.55
N ARG A 471 47.24 -28.75 -9.10
CA ARG A 471 48.60 -28.58 -9.65
C ARG A 471 49.62 -29.53 -9.04
N SER A 472 49.33 -30.08 -7.86
CA SER A 472 50.20 -31.02 -7.14
C SER A 472 49.89 -32.50 -7.37
N ALA A 473 48.75 -32.80 -8.01
CA ALA A 473 48.36 -34.12 -8.50
C ALA A 473 48.72 -34.25 -9.98
#